data_AF-A0A1Y1X2J0-F1
#
_entry.id   AF-A0A1Y1X2J0-F1
#
_cell.length_a   1.000
_cell.length_b   1.000
_cell.length_c   1.000
_cell.angle_alpha   90.00
_cell.angle_beta   90.00
_cell.angle_gamma   90.00
#
_symmetry.space_group_name_H-M   'P 1'
#
loop_
_entity.id
_entity.type
_entity.pdbx_description
1 polymer ?
#
loop_
_entity_poly.entity_id
_entity_poly.type
_entity_poly.pdbx_seq_one_letter_code
_entity_poly.pdbx_strand_id
1 'polypeptide(L)'
;MNIIYLTHKSMNSDRGIIVDTKNSLNSELVNSIFTNGEFKCDEEINYNKKTITIENEDRIIIPISENKSIILKQMDTINHHQTMDMFPYNTFSEINVFENNDPISILFAHLYYNFYNGNQTFEDIINECCDIIDYSFTPNCKNYSKIKIKVSDCEGKDNMRTIEYLNCKTNNDTDFYTKIKCDYISYTNFKGIIIIVVTTIAFLIELYFLSTIIIHRKERCIYVGGLYFLVCLILSSIILDVSVFYWFGKYSKRKCIIKFWTIIIGVRKNT
;
A
#
# COMPACT_ATOMS: atom_id res chain seq x y z
N MET A 1 25.65 32.56 -9.38
CA MET A 1 24.55 33.20 -10.12
C MET A 1 24.45 34.63 -9.60
N ASN A 2 24.57 35.64 -10.47
CA ASN A 2 24.58 37.04 -10.02
C ASN A 2 23.18 37.61 -10.21
N ILE A 3 22.51 37.92 -9.11
CA ILE A 3 21.15 38.42 -9.08
C ILE A 3 21.21 39.92 -8.81
N ILE A 4 20.42 40.67 -9.57
CA ILE A 4 20.23 42.11 -9.39
C ILE A 4 18.76 42.38 -9.09
N TYR A 5 18.51 43.09 -8.00
CA TYR A 5 17.18 43.51 -7.61
C TYR A 5 16.91 44.92 -8.15
N LEU A 6 15.84 45.03 -8.92
CA LEU A 6 15.38 46.28 -9.54
C LEU A 6 14.06 46.69 -8.90
N THR A 7 13.88 47.99 -8.68
CA THR A 7 12.60 48.53 -8.18
C THR A 7 11.88 49.24 -9.31
N HIS A 8 10.63 48.87 -9.57
CA HIS A 8 9.79 49.58 -10.53
C HIS A 8 9.40 50.97 -10.00
N LYS A 9 9.53 52.00 -10.84
CA LYS A 9 9.10 53.37 -10.53
C LYS A 9 8.19 53.88 -11.63
N SER A 10 7.05 54.43 -11.22
CA SER A 10 6.19 55.23 -12.11
C SER A 10 6.68 56.67 -12.11
N MET A 11 6.99 57.23 -13.28
CA MET A 11 7.42 58.62 -13.45
C MET A 11 6.39 59.33 -14.34
N ASN A 12 5.43 60.00 -13.72
CA ASN A 12 4.31 60.67 -14.40
C ASN A 12 3.53 59.73 -15.34
N SER A 13 3.74 59.83 -16.66
CA SER A 13 3.13 59.02 -17.72
C SER A 13 3.98 57.82 -18.16
N ASP A 14 5.23 57.74 -17.69
CA ASP A 14 6.22 56.78 -18.15
C ASP A 14 6.60 55.79 -17.04
N ARG A 15 7.06 54.60 -17.47
CA ARG A 15 7.54 53.54 -16.57
C ARG A 15 9.07 53.52 -16.58
N GLY A 16 9.65 53.19 -15.44
CA GLY A 16 11.09 53.07 -15.28
C GLY A 16 11.49 52.10 -14.18
N ILE A 17 12.80 51.98 -13.99
CA ILE A 17 13.42 51.16 -12.95
C ILE A 17 14.44 51.97 -12.16
N ILE A 18 14.63 51.58 -10.91
CA ILE A 18 15.70 52.07 -10.05
C ILE A 18 16.67 50.91 -9.81
N VAL A 19 17.95 51.17 -10.09
CA VAL A 19 19.05 50.26 -9.76
C VAL A 19 19.70 50.78 -8.49
N ASP A 20 19.35 50.23 -7.32
CA ASP A 20 19.97 50.62 -6.05
C ASP A 20 21.18 49.74 -5.72
N THR A 21 22.37 50.24 -6.02
CA THR A 21 23.65 49.57 -5.72
C THR A 21 24.02 49.59 -4.23
N LYS A 22 23.22 50.22 -3.37
CA LYS A 22 23.43 50.20 -1.91
C LYS A 22 22.54 49.17 -1.21
N ASN A 23 21.66 48.50 -1.94
CA ASN A 23 20.80 47.46 -1.40
C ASN A 23 21.65 46.23 -1.01
N SER A 24 21.49 45.74 0.22
CA SER A 24 22.21 44.59 0.77
C SER A 24 21.93 43.27 0.05
N LEU A 25 20.88 43.24 -0.77
CA LEU A 25 20.50 42.09 -1.60
C LEU A 25 21.30 42.00 -2.92
N ASN A 26 22.01 43.05 -3.32
CA ASN A 26 22.81 43.05 -4.55
C ASN A 26 24.23 42.51 -4.31
N SER A 27 24.71 41.66 -5.22
CA SER A 27 26.08 41.11 -5.14
C SER A 27 27.14 42.22 -5.30
N GLU A 28 28.32 42.06 -4.68
CA GLU A 28 29.44 43.03 -4.79
C GLU A 28 29.81 43.34 -6.25
N LEU A 29 29.64 42.38 -7.16
CA LEU A 29 29.88 42.56 -8.59
C LEU A 29 28.94 43.61 -9.21
N VAL A 30 27.67 43.68 -8.77
CA VAL A 30 26.68 44.66 -9.24
C VAL A 30 27.12 46.08 -8.91
N ASN A 31 27.74 46.28 -7.74
CA ASN A 31 28.21 47.60 -7.29
C ASN A 31 29.39 48.12 -8.12
N SER A 32 30.14 47.24 -8.77
CA SER A 32 31.26 47.60 -9.65
C SER A 32 30.82 47.90 -11.10
N ILE A 33 29.68 47.35 -11.52
CA ILE A 33 29.20 47.41 -12.90
C ILE A 33 28.15 48.51 -13.08
N PHE A 34 27.24 48.68 -12.12
CA PHE A 34 26.17 49.65 -12.20
C PHE A 34 26.47 50.87 -11.34
N THR A 35 26.07 52.05 -11.82
CA THR A 35 25.95 53.25 -10.99
C THR A 35 24.53 53.36 -10.47
N ASN A 36 24.35 53.68 -9.18
CA ASN A 36 23.02 53.95 -8.63
C ASN A 36 22.31 55.02 -9.47
N GLY A 37 21.12 54.71 -9.97
CA GLY A 37 20.44 55.58 -10.91
C GLY A 37 19.04 55.10 -11.26
N GLU A 38 18.25 56.08 -11.67
CA GLU A 38 16.91 55.87 -12.22
C GLU A 38 17.01 55.81 -13.75
N PHE A 39 16.34 54.83 -14.34
CA PHE A 39 16.28 54.60 -15.77
C PHE A 39 14.84 54.63 -16.25
N LYS A 40 14.63 55.22 -17.42
CA LYS A 40 13.32 55.35 -18.06
C LYS A 40 13.19 54.34 -19.21
N CYS A 41 12.02 53.76 -19.42
CA CYS A 41 11.78 52.94 -20.60
C CYS A 41 11.66 53.81 -21.86
N ASP A 42 12.36 53.42 -22.92
CA ASP A 42 12.33 54.07 -24.25
C ASP A 42 12.57 53.02 -25.36
N GLU A 43 12.29 53.40 -26.61
CA GLU A 43 12.47 52.52 -27.78
C GLU A 43 13.96 52.20 -28.04
N GLU A 44 14.86 53.12 -27.68
CA GLU A 44 16.30 52.96 -27.83
C GLU A 44 17.06 53.12 -26.50
N ILE A 45 18.09 52.30 -26.35
CA ILE A 45 19.02 52.36 -25.22
C ILE A 45 19.97 53.56 -25.34
N ASN A 46 20.09 54.35 -24.28
CA ASN A 46 20.99 55.50 -24.25
C ASN A 46 21.55 55.74 -22.85
N TYR A 47 22.88 55.69 -22.72
CA TYR A 47 23.57 55.90 -21.45
C TYR A 47 23.37 57.31 -20.88
N ASN A 48 23.54 58.34 -21.71
CA ASN A 48 23.48 59.75 -21.29
C ASN A 48 22.06 60.17 -20.92
N LYS A 49 21.04 59.62 -21.59
CA LYS A 49 19.62 59.85 -21.29
C LYS A 49 19.05 58.88 -20.25
N LYS A 50 19.84 57.88 -19.80
CA LYS A 50 19.42 56.79 -18.89
C LYS A 50 18.16 56.07 -19.37
N THR A 51 18.11 55.72 -20.66
CA THR A 51 16.99 54.97 -21.23
C THR A 51 17.30 53.48 -21.34
N ILE A 52 16.29 52.65 -21.05
CA ILE A 52 16.33 51.19 -21.14
C ILE A 52 15.31 50.72 -22.17
N THR A 53 15.60 49.58 -22.81
CA THR A 53 14.73 49.00 -23.82
C THR A 53 14.46 47.53 -23.49
N ILE A 54 13.23 47.09 -23.79
CA ILE A 54 12.80 45.71 -23.63
C ILE A 54 13.03 45.02 -24.97
N GLU A 55 13.91 44.02 -24.99
CA GLU A 55 14.23 43.27 -26.22
C GLU A 55 13.17 42.20 -26.50
N ASN A 56 12.73 41.50 -25.45
CA ASN A 56 11.71 40.44 -25.45
C ASN A 56 10.96 40.45 -24.10
N GLU A 57 9.85 39.70 -23.98
CA GLU A 57 9.01 39.65 -22.76
C GLU A 57 9.79 39.36 -21.46
N ASP A 58 10.95 38.69 -21.56
CA ASP A 58 11.76 38.26 -20.42
C ASP A 58 13.15 38.94 -20.32
N ARG A 59 13.45 39.92 -21.19
CA ARG A 59 14.79 40.54 -21.28
C ARG A 59 14.76 42.06 -21.35
N ILE A 60 15.54 42.68 -20.48
CA ILE A 60 15.75 44.13 -20.43
C ILE A 60 17.21 44.45 -20.71
N ILE A 61 17.45 45.42 -21.58
CA ILE A 61 18.80 45.91 -21.89
C ILE A 61 19.04 47.21 -21.10
N ILE A 62 20.11 47.24 -20.30
CA ILE A 62 20.51 48.42 -19.51
C ILE A 62 21.87 48.95 -19.98
N PRO A 63 22.02 50.27 -20.19
CA PRO A 63 23.30 50.84 -20.56
C PRO A 63 24.21 50.98 -19.34
N ILE A 64 25.43 50.46 -19.44
CA ILE A 64 26.49 50.61 -18.41
C ILE A 64 27.43 51.76 -18.76
N SER A 65 27.68 51.98 -20.06
CA SER A 65 28.50 53.09 -20.59
C SER A 65 28.08 53.40 -22.03
N GLU A 66 28.61 54.46 -22.64
CA GLU A 66 28.26 54.86 -24.02
C GLU A 66 28.36 53.72 -25.05
N ASN A 67 29.29 52.78 -24.84
CA ASN A 67 29.54 51.66 -25.76
C ASN A 67 29.28 50.27 -25.15
N LYS A 68 28.71 50.18 -23.94
CA LYS A 68 28.45 48.89 -23.29
C LYS A 68 27.05 48.84 -22.69
N SER A 69 26.35 47.77 -23.01
CA SER A 69 25.07 47.40 -22.41
C SER A 69 25.14 46.02 -21.77
N ILE A 70 24.22 45.74 -20.87
CA ILE A 70 24.03 44.44 -20.24
C ILE A 70 22.60 44.00 -20.41
N ILE A 71 22.43 42.72 -20.69
CA ILE A 71 21.12 42.10 -20.84
C ILE A 71 20.78 41.42 -19.53
N LEU A 72 19.69 41.84 -18.91
CA LEU A 72 19.11 41.21 -17.73
C LEU A 72 17.97 40.31 -18.16
N LYS A 73 17.99 39.08 -17.67
CA LYS A 73 16.94 38.09 -17.91
C LYS A 73 16.13 37.90 -16.62
N GLN A 74 14.81 37.81 -16.75
CA GLN A 74 13.93 37.54 -15.61
C GLN A 74 14.28 36.18 -14.97
N MET A 75 14.25 36.13 -13.64
CA MET A 75 14.60 34.92 -12.87
C MET A 75 13.65 33.74 -13.17
N ASP A 76 12.36 34.04 -13.38
CA ASP A 76 11.32 33.01 -13.54
C ASP A 76 11.55 32.11 -14.76
N THR A 77 12.16 32.63 -15.84
CA THR A 77 12.47 31.86 -17.05
C THR A 77 13.71 30.97 -16.91
N ILE A 78 14.40 30.97 -15.76
CA ILE A 78 15.49 30.04 -15.43
C ILE A 78 14.95 28.78 -14.73
N ASN A 79 13.76 28.84 -14.13
CA ASN A 79 13.18 27.78 -13.30
C ASN A 79 12.47 26.65 -14.07
N HIS A 80 12.42 26.67 -15.40
CA HIS A 80 11.74 25.62 -16.16
C HIS A 80 12.65 24.53 -16.75
N HIS A 81 13.97 24.61 -16.60
CA HIS A 81 14.91 23.59 -17.10
C HIS A 81 15.99 23.16 -16.10
N GLN A 82 15.76 23.40 -14.80
CA GLN A 82 16.53 22.75 -13.75
C GLN A 82 15.61 21.82 -12.99
N THR A 83 15.87 20.53 -13.13
CA THR A 83 15.52 19.52 -12.14
C THR A 83 15.84 20.09 -10.76
N MET A 84 14.80 20.41 -10.00
CA MET A 84 14.92 20.76 -8.59
C MET A 84 15.54 19.56 -7.86
N ASP A 85 16.85 19.61 -7.66
CA ASP A 85 17.48 19.10 -6.44
C ASP A 85 17.01 19.99 -5.26
N MET A 86 15.71 19.92 -4.99
CA MET A 86 15.16 20.22 -3.67
C MET A 86 15.41 18.95 -2.84
N PHE A 87 15.79 19.11 -1.57
CA PHE A 87 15.99 18.07 -0.53
C PHE A 87 15.48 16.65 -0.87
N PRO A 88 16.16 15.55 -0.46
CA PRO A 88 15.85 14.18 -0.88
C PRO A 88 14.53 13.63 -0.28
N TYR A 89 13.42 14.29 -0.54
CA TYR A 89 12.05 13.88 -0.27
C TYR A 89 11.57 12.91 -1.36
N ASN A 90 12.17 12.95 -2.56
CA ASN A 90 11.80 12.10 -3.70
C ASN A 90 12.48 10.72 -3.72
N THR A 91 13.43 10.43 -2.85
CA THR A 91 14.08 9.11 -2.79
C THR A 91 13.26 8.06 -2.04
N PHE A 92 12.27 8.48 -1.24
CA PHE A 92 11.41 7.58 -0.46
C PHE A 92 9.94 7.91 -0.74
N SER A 93 9.24 7.00 -1.42
CA SER A 93 7.81 7.12 -1.70
C SER A 93 6.96 7.36 -0.44
N GLU A 94 7.40 6.83 0.69
CA GLU A 94 6.78 6.92 2.00
C GLU A 94 6.79 8.36 2.55
N ILE A 95 7.85 9.13 2.25
CA ILE A 95 7.96 10.51 2.71
C ILE A 95 7.00 11.42 1.92
N ASN A 96 6.88 11.20 0.61
CA ASN A 96 5.88 11.89 -0.20
C ASN A 96 4.44 11.59 0.29
N VAL A 97 4.16 10.37 0.73
CA VAL A 97 2.84 10.04 1.32
C VAL A 97 2.63 10.75 2.67
N PHE A 98 3.67 10.82 3.50
CA PHE A 98 3.62 11.55 4.77
C PHE A 98 3.33 13.04 4.55
N GLU A 99 4.02 13.67 3.60
CA GLU A 99 3.81 15.08 3.24
C GLU A 99 2.40 15.31 2.69
N ASN A 100 1.92 14.48 1.76
CA ASN A 100 0.57 14.65 1.21
C ASN A 100 -0.54 14.49 2.26
N ASN A 101 -0.30 13.69 3.30
CA ASN A 101 -1.27 13.48 4.37
C ASN A 101 -1.19 14.54 5.49
N ASP A 102 -0.12 15.35 5.54
CA ASP A 102 0.08 16.46 6.49
C ASP A 102 -0.38 16.19 7.95
N PRO A 103 0.04 15.08 8.60
CA PRO A 103 -0.49 14.66 9.91
C PRO A 103 -0.35 15.73 11.00
N ILE A 104 0.73 16.51 10.96
CA ILE A 104 1.00 17.59 11.92
C ILE A 104 0.03 18.76 11.72
N SER A 105 -0.29 19.11 10.48
CA SER A 105 -1.27 20.16 10.17
C SER A 105 -2.66 19.74 10.65
N ILE A 106 -3.04 18.49 10.38
CA ILE A 106 -4.29 17.89 10.86
C ILE A 106 -4.33 17.94 12.38
N LEU A 107 -3.28 17.47 13.07
CA LEU A 107 -3.20 17.53 14.54
C LEU A 107 -3.47 18.94 15.08
N PHE A 108 -2.81 19.97 14.55
CA PHE A 108 -3.02 21.34 15.01
C PHE A 108 -4.41 21.88 14.69
N ALA A 109 -4.98 21.53 13.54
CA ALA A 109 -6.37 21.87 13.21
C ALA A 109 -7.33 21.24 14.22
N HIS A 110 -7.19 19.95 14.53
CA HIS A 110 -8.02 19.28 15.53
C HIS A 110 -7.84 19.90 16.92
N LEU A 111 -6.63 20.22 17.35
CA LEU A 111 -6.40 20.89 18.64
C LEU A 111 -7.05 22.29 18.69
N TYR A 112 -6.97 23.06 17.59
CA TYR A 112 -7.59 24.37 17.50
C TYR A 112 -9.12 24.29 17.52
N TYR A 113 -9.73 23.43 16.70
CA TYR A 113 -11.19 23.34 16.61
C TYR A 113 -11.82 22.60 17.79
N ASN A 114 -11.14 21.61 18.37
CA ASN A 114 -11.63 20.89 19.54
C ASN A 114 -11.68 21.77 20.79
N PHE A 115 -10.80 22.78 20.89
CA PHE A 115 -10.89 23.82 21.93
C PHE A 115 -12.24 24.56 21.91
N TYR A 116 -12.87 24.69 20.74
CA TYR A 116 -14.15 25.38 20.59
C TYR A 116 -15.36 24.45 20.61
N ASN A 117 -15.24 23.23 20.06
CA ASN A 117 -16.40 22.35 19.80
C ASN A 117 -16.41 21.02 20.59
N GLY A 118 -15.36 20.69 21.35
CA GLY A 118 -15.36 19.68 22.42
C GLY A 118 -15.81 18.25 22.08
N ASN A 119 -15.77 17.83 20.81
CA ASN A 119 -16.38 16.56 20.38
C ASN A 119 -15.42 15.36 20.40
N GLN A 120 -14.10 15.55 20.49
CA GLN A 120 -13.11 14.48 20.50
C GLN A 120 -12.23 14.58 21.75
N THR A 121 -11.75 13.45 22.27
CA THR A 121 -10.76 13.51 23.35
C THR A 121 -9.39 13.88 22.78
N PHE A 122 -8.53 14.46 23.61
CA PHE A 122 -7.14 14.72 23.23
C PHE A 122 -6.41 13.43 22.83
N GLU A 123 -6.72 12.32 23.50
CA GLU A 123 -6.16 11.00 23.20
C GLU A 123 -6.55 10.52 21.80
N ASP A 124 -7.81 10.68 21.39
CA ASP A 124 -8.27 10.30 20.05
C ASP A 124 -7.54 11.10 18.95
N ILE A 125 -7.34 12.41 19.17
CA ILE A 125 -6.63 13.31 18.25
C ILE A 125 -5.16 12.90 18.10
N ILE A 126 -4.51 12.53 19.20
CA ILE A 126 -3.13 12.04 19.17
C ILE A 126 -3.04 10.68 18.48
N ASN A 127 -3.97 9.78 18.76
CA ASN A 127 -4.01 8.45 18.13
C ASN A 127 -4.24 8.56 16.61
N GLU A 128 -5.13 9.44 16.16
CA GLU A 128 -5.34 9.71 14.73
C GLU A 128 -4.05 10.20 14.06
N CYS A 129 -3.33 11.13 14.70
CA CYS A 129 -2.03 11.57 14.19
C CYS A 129 -1.03 10.40 14.11
N CYS A 130 -0.90 9.61 15.18
CA CYS A 130 -0.04 8.43 15.20
C CYS A 130 -0.41 7.43 14.08
N ASP A 131 -1.70 7.17 13.86
CA ASP A 131 -2.19 6.26 12.83
C ASP A 131 -1.83 6.75 11.42
N ILE A 132 -1.95 8.06 11.15
CA ILE A 132 -1.58 8.65 9.85
C ILE A 132 -0.07 8.57 9.63
N ILE A 133 0.72 8.81 10.68
CA ILE A 133 2.19 8.70 10.65
C ILE A 133 2.60 7.26 10.36
N ASP A 134 2.10 6.30 11.16
CA ASP A 134 2.40 4.88 11.03
C ASP A 134 1.94 4.34 9.67
N TYR A 135 0.77 4.76 9.21
CA TYR A 135 0.32 4.48 7.86
C TYR A 135 1.33 5.00 6.86
N SER A 136 1.68 6.29 6.88
CA SER A 136 2.55 6.91 5.87
C SER A 136 3.91 6.23 5.74
N PHE A 137 4.49 5.77 6.86
CA PHE A 137 5.77 5.06 6.87
C PHE A 137 5.68 3.54 6.62
N THR A 138 4.47 2.98 6.53
CA THR A 138 4.30 1.57 6.18
C THR A 138 4.61 1.35 4.69
N PRO A 139 5.62 0.53 4.34
CA PRO A 139 6.10 0.40 2.96
C PRO A 139 5.13 -0.40 2.07
N ASN A 140 5.30 -0.32 0.75
CA ASN A 140 4.57 -1.19 -0.19
C ASN A 140 5.13 -2.62 -0.16
N CYS A 141 4.24 -3.63 -0.14
CA CYS A 141 4.61 -5.05 -0.15
C CYS A 141 5.46 -5.45 -1.37
N LYS A 142 5.37 -4.74 -2.51
CA LYS A 142 6.12 -5.04 -3.74
C LYS A 142 7.63 -4.97 -3.60
N ASN A 143 8.12 -4.00 -2.83
CA ASN A 143 9.55 -3.70 -2.70
C ASN A 143 10.15 -4.21 -1.38
N TYR A 144 9.37 -4.95 -0.59
CA TYR A 144 9.75 -5.37 0.75
C TYR A 144 10.01 -6.87 0.82
N SER A 145 11.23 -7.26 1.22
CA SER A 145 11.65 -8.67 1.25
C SER A 145 11.17 -9.45 2.49
N LYS A 146 10.75 -8.77 3.56
CA LYS A 146 10.41 -9.38 4.85
C LYS A 146 8.94 -9.20 5.21
N ILE A 147 8.05 -9.67 4.34
CA ILE A 147 6.60 -9.54 4.53
C ILE A 147 6.13 -10.43 5.69
N LYS A 148 5.40 -9.85 6.64
CA LYS A 148 4.71 -10.56 7.72
C LYS A 148 3.24 -10.69 7.37
N ILE A 149 2.78 -11.93 7.31
CA ILE A 149 1.43 -12.26 6.86
C ILE A 149 0.67 -12.91 8.00
N LYS A 150 -0.59 -12.49 8.18
CA LYS A 150 -1.56 -13.17 9.01
C LYS A 150 -2.62 -13.76 8.10
N VAL A 151 -2.87 -15.06 8.25
CA VAL A 151 -3.88 -15.77 7.48
C VAL A 151 -5.09 -15.97 8.38
N SER A 152 -6.25 -15.52 7.92
CA SER A 152 -7.51 -15.64 8.67
C SER A 152 -8.08 -17.06 8.62
N ASP A 153 -9.13 -17.30 9.43
CA ASP A 153 -9.89 -18.54 9.38
C ASP A 153 -10.70 -18.62 8.07
N CYS A 154 -10.98 -19.86 7.64
CA CYS A 154 -11.71 -20.10 6.40
C CYS A 154 -13.13 -19.56 6.43
N GLU A 155 -13.46 -18.73 5.44
CA GLU A 155 -14.83 -18.31 5.16
C GLU A 155 -15.63 -19.50 4.62
N GLY A 156 -16.72 -19.80 5.31
CA GLY A 156 -17.46 -21.04 5.14
C GLY A 156 -18.08 -21.28 3.76
N LYS A 157 -18.52 -20.21 3.09
CA LYS A 157 -19.27 -20.30 1.83
C LYS A 157 -18.36 -20.61 0.64
N ASP A 158 -17.23 -19.91 0.55
CA ASP A 158 -16.37 -19.97 -0.63
C ASP A 158 -15.15 -20.89 -0.44
N ASN A 159 -14.91 -21.42 0.76
CA ASN A 159 -13.67 -22.14 1.11
C ASN A 159 -12.41 -21.31 0.78
N MET A 160 -12.51 -20.00 1.00
CA MET A 160 -11.42 -19.05 0.84
C MET A 160 -11.06 -18.49 2.22
N ARG A 161 -9.79 -18.14 2.41
CA ARG A 161 -9.31 -17.42 3.59
C ARG A 161 -8.63 -16.14 3.13
N THR A 162 -8.81 -15.08 3.89
CA THR A 162 -8.21 -13.78 3.61
C THR A 162 -6.77 -13.75 4.12
N ILE A 163 -5.93 -13.04 3.37
CA ILE A 163 -4.56 -12.76 3.73
C ILE A 163 -4.48 -11.31 4.18
N GLU A 164 -4.10 -11.11 5.45
CA GLU A 164 -3.81 -9.80 6.01
C GLU A 164 -2.30 -9.58 6.04
N TYR A 165 -1.84 -8.51 5.39
CA TYR A 165 -0.45 -8.08 5.41
C TYR A 165 -0.26 -7.11 6.59
N LEU A 166 0.54 -7.50 7.59
CA LEU A 166 0.63 -6.75 8.85
C LEU A 166 1.61 -5.56 8.79
N ASN A 167 2.55 -5.58 7.85
CA ASN A 167 3.69 -4.67 7.84
C ASN A 167 3.94 -4.01 6.49
N CYS A 168 3.00 -4.12 5.56
CA CYS A 168 3.12 -3.51 4.26
C CYS A 168 1.75 -3.28 3.64
N LYS A 169 1.66 -2.33 2.71
CA LYS A 169 0.45 -2.00 1.97
C LYS A 169 0.44 -2.65 0.60
N THR A 170 -0.70 -3.18 0.20
CA THR A 170 -0.95 -3.68 -1.16
C THR A 170 -1.73 -2.61 -1.92
N ASN A 171 -1.04 -1.61 -2.49
CA ASN A 171 -1.69 -0.52 -3.23
C ASN A 171 -2.25 -1.04 -4.55
N ASN A 172 -3.48 -1.58 -4.56
CA ASN A 172 -4.23 -2.03 -5.76
C ASN A 172 -3.45 -2.90 -6.77
N ASP A 173 -2.29 -3.43 -6.38
CA ASP A 173 -1.45 -4.25 -7.22
C ASP A 173 -2.13 -5.62 -7.36
N THR A 174 -2.44 -5.99 -8.60
CA THR A 174 -3.07 -7.26 -8.98
C THR A 174 -2.23 -8.49 -8.63
N ASP A 175 -0.98 -8.29 -8.25
CA ASP A 175 0.02 -9.34 -8.03
C ASP A 175 -0.05 -9.95 -6.62
N PHE A 176 -0.78 -9.32 -5.69
CA PHE A 176 -0.92 -9.83 -4.32
C PHE A 176 -2.26 -10.55 -4.13
N TYR A 177 -2.18 -11.83 -3.78
CA TYR A 177 -3.36 -12.60 -3.41
C TYR A 177 -3.90 -12.06 -2.07
N THR A 178 -5.12 -11.53 -2.10
CA THR A 178 -5.89 -11.13 -0.91
C THR A 178 -6.73 -12.29 -0.36
N LYS A 179 -6.98 -13.29 -1.21
CA LYS A 179 -7.70 -14.52 -0.85
C LYS A 179 -6.95 -15.73 -1.38
N ILE A 180 -6.80 -16.75 -0.54
CA ILE A 180 -6.25 -18.05 -0.93
C ILE A 180 -7.24 -19.17 -0.60
N LYS A 181 -7.11 -20.29 -1.31
CA LYS A 181 -7.89 -21.48 -1.03
C LYS A 181 -7.57 -22.01 0.36
N CYS A 182 -8.60 -22.50 1.02
CA CYS A 182 -8.49 -23.16 2.31
C CYS A 182 -7.82 -24.52 2.21
N ASP A 183 -7.00 -24.84 3.21
CA ASP A 183 -6.35 -26.14 3.30
C ASP A 183 -7.33 -27.22 3.79
N TYR A 184 -8.41 -26.84 4.47
CA TYR A 184 -9.48 -27.73 4.94
C TYR A 184 -10.86 -27.31 4.41
N ILE A 185 -11.80 -28.25 4.37
CA ILE A 185 -13.18 -27.98 3.96
C ILE A 185 -13.97 -27.52 5.19
N SER A 186 -14.59 -26.35 5.11
CA SER A 186 -15.51 -25.87 6.14
C SER A 186 -16.80 -26.70 6.16
N TYR A 187 -17.38 -26.92 7.35
CA TYR A 187 -18.67 -27.60 7.52
C TYR A 187 -19.84 -26.86 6.86
N THR A 188 -19.67 -25.55 6.64
CA THR A 188 -20.67 -24.69 6.00
C THR A 188 -20.57 -24.65 4.48
N ASN A 189 -19.55 -25.28 3.89
CA ASN A 189 -19.41 -25.34 2.44
C ASN A 189 -20.37 -26.38 1.86
N PHE A 190 -21.12 -26.02 0.81
CA PHE A 190 -22.08 -26.92 0.15
C PHE A 190 -21.45 -28.24 -0.33
N LYS A 191 -20.24 -28.20 -0.90
CA LYS A 191 -19.51 -29.42 -1.30
C LYS A 191 -19.18 -30.29 -0.09
N GLY A 192 -18.84 -29.66 1.03
CA GLY A 192 -18.56 -30.39 2.27
C GLY A 192 -19.80 -31.05 2.85
N ILE A 193 -20.94 -30.35 2.84
CA ILE A 193 -22.22 -30.89 3.29
C ILE A 193 -22.60 -32.13 2.48
N ILE A 194 -22.46 -32.10 1.16
CA ILE A 194 -22.74 -33.26 0.29
C ILE A 194 -21.88 -34.46 0.70
N ILE A 195 -20.57 -34.27 0.87
CA ILE A 195 -19.67 -35.38 1.23
C ILE A 195 -20.06 -35.96 2.60
N ILE A 196 -20.34 -35.11 3.59
CA ILE A 196 -20.74 -35.57 4.93
C ILE A 196 -22.03 -36.41 4.87
N VAL A 197 -23.02 -35.98 4.11
CA VAL A 197 -24.29 -36.71 3.96
C VAL A 197 -24.07 -38.07 3.30
N VAL A 198 -23.31 -38.11 2.19
CA VAL A 198 -23.01 -39.35 1.48
C VAL A 198 -22.23 -40.33 2.36
N THR A 199 -21.19 -39.85 3.06
CA THR A 199 -20.40 -40.69 3.98
C THR A 199 -21.23 -41.22 5.15
N THR A 200 -22.17 -40.41 5.67
CA THR A 200 -23.07 -40.86 6.74
C THR A 200 -23.99 -41.97 6.26
N ILE A 201 -24.52 -41.88 5.04
CA ILE A 201 -25.35 -42.94 4.44
C ILE A 201 -24.54 -44.21 4.20
N ALA A 202 -23.33 -44.09 3.64
CA ALA A 202 -22.43 -45.23 3.44
C ALA A 202 -22.14 -45.97 4.75
N PHE A 203 -21.79 -45.24 5.81
CA PHE A 203 -21.55 -45.79 7.13
C PHE A 203 -22.77 -46.56 7.69
N LEU A 204 -23.99 -46.06 7.50
CA LEU A 204 -25.21 -46.77 7.92
C LEU A 204 -25.42 -48.07 7.14
N ILE A 205 -25.15 -48.07 5.84
CA ILE A 205 -25.22 -49.27 4.99
C ILE A 205 -24.20 -50.31 5.45
N GLU A 206 -22.97 -49.90 5.79
CA GLU A 206 -21.93 -50.80 6.29
C GLU A 206 -22.31 -51.44 7.63
N LEU A 207 -22.88 -50.67 8.56
CA LEU A 207 -23.41 -51.20 9.82
C LEU A 207 -24.55 -52.21 9.60
N TYR A 208 -25.42 -51.95 8.62
CA TYR A 208 -26.47 -52.90 8.23
C TYR A 208 -25.88 -54.20 7.69
N PHE A 209 -24.88 -54.12 6.80
CA PHE A 209 -24.18 -55.31 6.29
C PHE A 209 -23.47 -56.09 7.40
N LEU A 210 -22.76 -55.39 8.30
CA LEU A 210 -22.11 -56.01 9.45
C LEU A 210 -23.12 -56.78 10.31
N SER A 211 -24.26 -56.16 10.61
CA SER A 211 -25.35 -56.78 11.38
C SER A 211 -25.90 -58.02 10.68
N THR A 212 -26.09 -57.95 9.37
CA THR A 212 -26.60 -59.05 8.55
C THR A 212 -25.66 -60.25 8.58
N ILE A 213 -24.35 -60.02 8.43
CA ILE A 213 -23.32 -61.07 8.46
C ILE A 213 -23.26 -61.75 9.83
N ILE A 214 -23.36 -60.99 10.92
CA ILE A 214 -23.34 -61.54 12.28
C ILE A 214 -24.56 -62.44 12.54
N ILE A 215 -25.75 -62.00 12.12
CA ILE A 215 -27.01 -62.75 12.31
C ILE A 215 -27.02 -64.02 11.44
N HIS A 216 -26.66 -63.90 10.16
CA HIS A 216 -26.74 -65.00 9.18
C HIS A 216 -25.44 -65.83 9.12
N ARG A 217 -24.58 -65.77 10.14
CA ARG A 217 -23.26 -66.42 10.18
C ARG A 217 -23.24 -67.93 9.89
N LYS A 218 -24.39 -68.61 10.01
CA LYS A 218 -24.52 -70.06 9.77
C LYS A 218 -24.87 -70.42 8.33
N GLU A 219 -25.19 -69.44 7.48
CA GLU A 219 -25.52 -69.71 6.09
C GLU A 219 -24.30 -70.15 5.29
N ARG A 220 -24.53 -71.08 4.36
CA ARG A 220 -23.47 -71.71 3.56
C ARG A 220 -22.62 -70.69 2.80
N CYS A 221 -23.24 -69.63 2.27
CA CYS A 221 -22.55 -68.58 1.52
C CYS A 221 -21.55 -67.81 2.41
N ILE A 222 -21.94 -67.43 3.62
CA ILE A 222 -21.09 -66.69 4.56
C ILE A 222 -19.98 -67.60 5.11
N TYR A 223 -20.30 -68.86 5.39
CA TYR A 223 -19.33 -69.84 5.87
C TYR A 223 -18.22 -70.10 4.84
N VAL A 224 -18.58 -70.29 3.56
CA VAL A 224 -17.63 -70.49 2.45
C VAL A 224 -16.77 -69.25 2.20
N GLY A 225 -17.35 -68.05 2.32
CA GLY A 225 -16.63 -66.78 2.14
C GLY A 225 -15.64 -66.43 3.26
N GLY A 226 -15.65 -67.16 4.38
CA GLY A 226 -14.80 -66.90 5.52
C GLY A 226 -15.31 -65.70 6.33
N LEU A 227 -16.04 -65.98 7.41
CA LEU A 227 -16.65 -64.95 8.26
C LEU A 227 -15.62 -63.93 8.79
N TYR A 228 -14.44 -64.40 9.20
CA TYR A 228 -13.36 -63.53 9.68
C TYR A 228 -12.92 -62.52 8.60
N PHE A 229 -12.72 -63.01 7.38
CA PHE A 229 -12.32 -62.18 6.24
C PHE A 229 -13.38 -61.11 5.94
N LEU A 230 -14.65 -61.50 5.86
CA LEU A 230 -15.76 -60.57 5.59
C LEU A 230 -15.89 -59.49 6.69
N VAL A 231 -15.80 -59.88 7.96
CA VAL A 231 -15.85 -58.93 9.09
C VAL A 231 -14.67 -57.95 9.05
N CYS A 232 -13.45 -58.45 8.81
CA CYS A 232 -12.27 -57.61 8.68
C CYS A 232 -12.37 -56.63 7.50
N LEU A 233 -12.96 -57.05 6.38
CA LEU A 233 -13.18 -56.19 5.20
C LEU A 233 -14.13 -55.04 5.54
N ILE A 234 -15.30 -55.33 6.12
CA ILE A 234 -16.27 -54.29 6.50
C ILE A 234 -15.68 -53.35 7.56
N LEU A 235 -14.98 -53.89 8.56
CA LEU A 235 -14.32 -53.05 9.57
C LEU A 235 -13.28 -52.11 8.97
N SER A 236 -12.52 -52.57 7.97
CA SER A 236 -11.52 -51.73 7.28
C SER A 236 -12.20 -50.61 6.49
N SER A 237 -13.35 -50.90 5.86
CA SER A 237 -14.19 -49.91 5.17
C SER A 237 -14.73 -48.84 6.13
N ILE A 238 -15.29 -49.28 7.27
CA ILE A 238 -15.78 -48.39 8.33
C ILE A 238 -14.68 -47.44 8.83
N ILE A 239 -13.46 -47.95 9.03
CA ILE A 239 -12.32 -47.14 9.48
C ILE A 239 -11.94 -46.08 8.43
N LEU A 240 -12.03 -46.43 7.14
CA LEU A 240 -11.81 -45.51 6.02
C LEU A 240 -12.89 -44.42 5.96
N ASP A 241 -14.16 -44.76 6.14
CA ASP A 241 -15.25 -43.78 6.20
C ASP A 241 -15.10 -42.82 7.38
N VAL A 242 -14.71 -43.35 8.56
CA VAL A 242 -14.38 -42.54 9.73
C VAL A 242 -13.23 -41.56 9.42
N SER A 243 -12.27 -41.95 8.58
CA SER A 243 -11.16 -41.07 8.20
C SER A 243 -11.63 -39.80 7.48
N VAL A 244 -12.71 -39.88 6.69
CA VAL A 244 -13.25 -38.76 5.90
C VAL A 244 -13.81 -37.67 6.81
N PHE A 245 -14.39 -38.01 7.96
CA PHE A 245 -14.88 -37.02 8.93
C PHE A 245 -13.76 -36.12 9.47
N TYR A 246 -12.52 -36.62 9.55
CA TYR A 246 -11.36 -35.84 9.99
C TYR A 246 -10.82 -34.87 8.93
N TRP A 247 -11.35 -34.88 7.71
CA TRP A 247 -11.01 -33.90 6.67
C TRP A 247 -11.76 -32.58 6.84
N PHE A 248 -12.80 -32.55 7.68
CA PHE A 248 -13.65 -31.39 7.89
C PHE A 248 -13.25 -30.58 9.12
N GLY A 249 -13.39 -29.26 8.95
CA GLY A 249 -13.14 -28.27 10.00
C GLY A 249 -11.66 -27.96 10.23
N LYS A 250 -11.41 -27.02 11.14
CA LYS A 250 -10.07 -26.48 11.41
C LYS A 250 -9.09 -27.59 11.80
N TYR A 251 -7.88 -27.48 11.26
CA TYR A 251 -6.80 -28.40 11.59
C TYR A 251 -6.45 -28.33 13.07
N SER A 252 -6.32 -29.51 13.68
CA SER A 252 -5.68 -29.68 14.97
C SER A 252 -4.67 -30.81 14.87
N LYS A 253 -3.61 -30.74 15.68
CA LYS A 253 -2.56 -31.77 15.72
C LYS A 253 -3.16 -33.17 15.91
N ARG A 254 -4.17 -33.28 16.78
CA ARG A 254 -4.88 -34.54 17.04
C ARG A 254 -5.66 -35.04 15.81
N LYS A 255 -6.42 -34.18 15.13
CA LYS A 255 -7.18 -34.54 13.92
C LYS A 255 -6.25 -35.05 12.82
N CYS A 256 -5.11 -34.41 12.62
CA CYS A 256 -4.12 -34.81 11.62
C CYS A 256 -3.55 -36.21 11.90
N ILE A 257 -3.16 -36.47 13.15
CA ILE A 257 -2.64 -37.77 13.57
C ILE A 257 -3.70 -38.86 13.34
N ILE A 258 -4.94 -38.65 13.81
CA ILE A 258 -6.00 -39.65 13.68
C ILE A 258 -6.36 -39.89 12.21
N LYS A 259 -6.47 -38.84 11.39
CA LYS A 259 -6.68 -38.96 9.94
C LYS A 259 -5.62 -39.88 9.30
N PHE A 260 -4.35 -39.67 9.62
CA PHE A 260 -3.27 -40.44 9.01
C PHE A 260 -3.31 -41.91 9.44
N TRP A 261 -3.51 -42.18 10.73
CA TRP A 261 -3.60 -43.54 11.24
C TRP A 261 -4.83 -44.30 10.73
N THR A 262 -6.00 -43.66 10.66
CA THR A 262 -7.22 -44.27 10.13
C THR A 262 -7.07 -44.66 8.65
N ILE A 263 -6.44 -43.80 7.83
CA ILE A 263 -6.14 -44.15 6.43
C ILE A 263 -5.17 -45.34 6.35
N ILE A 264 -4.08 -45.34 7.13
CA ILE A 264 -3.12 -46.45 7.13
C ILE A 264 -3.80 -47.76 7.52
N ILE A 265 -4.59 -47.75 8.61
CA ILE A 265 -5.25 -48.95 9.11
C ILE A 265 -6.29 -49.46 8.11
N GLY A 266 -7.09 -48.56 7.52
CA GLY A 266 -8.13 -48.95 6.57
C GLY A 266 -7.60 -49.46 5.22
N VAL A 267 -6.45 -48.94 4.75
CA VAL A 267 -5.85 -49.35 3.47
C VAL A 267 -4.92 -50.56 3.62
N ARG A 268 -4.45 -50.86 4.83
CA ARG A 268 -3.55 -51.99 5.05
C ARG A 268 -4.24 -53.29 4.62
N LYS A 269 -3.64 -53.98 3.64
CA LYS A 269 -4.08 -55.32 3.23
C LYS A 269 -4.11 -56.23 4.46
N ASN A 270 -5.29 -56.72 4.81
CA ASN A 270 -5.47 -57.87 5.67
C ASN A 270 -5.05 -59.11 4.87
N THR A 271 -3.74 -59.36 4.83
CA THR A 271 -3.16 -60.67 4.49
C THR A 271 -3.19 -61.59 5.69
#